data_AF-A0A6I3CUC9-F1
#
_entry.id   AF-A0A6I3CUC9-F1
#
_cell.length_a   1.000
_cell.length_b   1.000
_cell.length_c   1.000
_cell.angle_alpha   90.00
_cell.angle_beta   90.00
_cell.angle_gamma   90.00
#
_symmetry.space_group_name_H-M   'P 1'
#
loop_
_entity.id
_entity.type
_entity.pdbx_description
1 polymer ?
#
loop_
_entity_poly.entity_id
_entity_poly.type
_entity_poly.pdbx_seq_one_letter_code
_entity_poly.pdbx_strand_id
1 'polypeptide(L)'
;MSEVHPNFAREWIEFIDPANPAELFKCDLTWLTSYWTCIFGNGCKGVEADQSDNGCCTDGAYYSGEEDEARVLKVAARLTPAIWQFYDEAQPKKKGGSLKISETGLDKDRKTRKVDNSCIFLNRKG
;
A
#
# COMPACT_ATOMS: atom_id res chain seq x y z
N MET A 1 4.90 6.29 -22.48
CA MET A 1 3.72 6.63 -23.30
C MET A 1 2.64 7.08 -22.33
N SER A 2 2.07 8.27 -22.52
CA SER A 2 0.89 8.67 -21.74
C SER A 2 -0.30 7.90 -22.27
N GLU A 3 -1.17 7.42 -21.39
CA GLU A 3 -2.37 6.67 -21.76
C GLU A 3 -3.30 7.48 -22.68
N VAL A 4 -3.32 8.81 -22.51
CA VAL A 4 -4.08 9.74 -23.33
C VAL A 4 -3.25 10.97 -23.74
N HIS A 5 -3.64 11.62 -24.83
CA HIS A 5 -3.03 12.87 -25.30
C HIS A 5 -3.36 14.05 -24.37
N PRO A 6 -2.52 15.10 -24.34
CA PRO A 6 -2.89 16.37 -23.73
C PRO A 6 -4.26 16.85 -24.26
N ASN A 7 -5.11 17.37 -23.38
CA ASN A 7 -6.48 17.83 -23.67
C ASN A 7 -7.49 16.72 -24.06
N PHE A 8 -7.22 15.45 -23.75
CA PHE A 8 -8.22 14.40 -23.85
C PHE A 8 -9.46 14.75 -22.99
N ALA A 9 -10.66 14.59 -23.55
CA ALA A 9 -11.91 14.90 -22.87
C ALA A 9 -12.10 14.00 -21.65
N ARG A 10 -12.39 14.59 -20.50
CA ARG A 10 -12.66 13.86 -19.26
C ARG A 10 -14.04 14.19 -18.73
N GLU A 11 -14.71 13.18 -18.21
CA GLU A 11 -15.98 13.31 -17.52
C GLU A 11 -15.73 13.40 -16.01
N TRP A 12 -16.34 14.40 -15.37
CA TRP A 12 -16.16 14.69 -13.96
C TRP A 12 -17.50 14.62 -13.23
N ILE A 13 -17.48 14.10 -12.01
CA ILE A 13 -18.59 14.24 -11.06
C ILE A 13 -18.14 15.10 -9.88
N GLU A 14 -19.01 16.03 -9.47
CA GLU A 14 -18.78 16.92 -8.35
C GLU A 14 -19.94 16.80 -7.35
N PHE A 15 -19.62 16.60 -6.07
CA PHE A 15 -20.60 16.53 -4.99
C PHE A 15 -19.96 16.90 -3.66
N ILE A 16 -20.78 17.43 -2.74
CA ILE A 16 -20.35 17.79 -1.39
C ILE A 16 -20.17 16.51 -0.57
N ASP A 17 -19.09 16.44 0.22
CA ASP A 17 -18.88 15.32 1.13
C ASP A 17 -20.07 15.19 2.12
N PRO A 18 -20.79 14.06 2.13
CA PRO A 18 -21.88 13.83 3.09
C PRO A 18 -21.45 13.91 4.56
N ALA A 19 -20.17 13.68 4.87
CA ALA A 19 -19.62 13.77 6.21
C ALA A 19 -19.11 15.18 6.55
N ASN A 20 -18.79 16.01 5.55
CA ASN A 20 -18.20 17.33 5.71
C ASN A 20 -18.69 18.34 4.65
N PRO A 21 -19.73 19.15 4.95
CA PRO A 21 -20.30 20.08 3.97
C PRO A 21 -19.37 21.18 3.45
N ALA A 22 -18.21 21.39 4.09
CA ALA A 22 -17.19 22.34 3.65
C ALA A 22 -16.28 21.77 2.54
N GLU A 23 -16.40 20.47 2.25
CA GLU A 23 -15.52 19.75 1.33
C GLU A 23 -16.28 19.35 0.05
N LEU A 24 -15.66 19.60 -1.10
CA LEU A 24 -16.19 19.25 -2.42
C LEU A 24 -15.32 18.16 -3.03
N PHE A 25 -15.89 16.99 -3.29
CA PHE A 25 -15.23 15.97 -4.09
C PHE A 25 -15.39 16.30 -5.58
N LYS A 26 -14.28 16.28 -6.30
CA LYS A 26 -14.23 16.36 -7.76
C LYS A 26 -13.52 15.11 -8.28
N CYS A 27 -14.30 14.18 -8.81
CA CYS A 27 -13.82 12.85 -9.19
C CYS A 27 -13.80 12.68 -10.71
N ASP A 28 -12.72 12.12 -11.23
CA ASP A 28 -12.54 11.81 -12.65
C ASP A 28 -13.23 10.47 -12.99
N LEU A 29 -14.42 10.54 -13.58
CA LEU A 29 -15.16 9.33 -13.95
C LEU A 29 -14.49 8.57 -15.09
N THR A 30 -13.84 9.28 -16.01
CA THR A 30 -13.09 8.65 -17.11
C THR A 30 -11.99 7.75 -16.56
N TRP A 31 -11.26 8.18 -15.53
CA TRP A 31 -10.24 7.36 -14.88
C TRP A 31 -10.85 6.24 -14.03
N LEU A 32 -11.85 6.55 -13.20
CA LEU A 32 -12.49 5.57 -12.29
C LEU A 32 -13.19 4.43 -13.04
N THR A 33 -13.66 4.67 -14.26
CA THR A 33 -14.31 3.67 -15.12
C THR A 33 -13.37 3.10 -16.20
N SER A 34 -12.09 3.47 -16.17
CA SER A 34 -11.09 2.94 -17.09
C SER A 34 -10.79 1.46 -16.81
N TYR A 35 -10.14 0.81 -17.76
CA TYR A 35 -9.59 -0.55 -17.58
C TYR A 35 -8.24 -0.55 -16.85
N TRP A 36 -7.83 0.57 -16.27
CA TRP A 36 -6.58 0.64 -15.54
C TRP A 36 -6.59 -0.35 -14.37
N THR A 37 -5.46 -1.03 -14.19
CA THR A 37 -5.24 -1.94 -13.07
C THR A 37 -3.89 -1.67 -12.43
N CYS A 38 -3.78 -1.95 -11.13
CA CYS A 38 -2.54 -1.78 -10.40
C CYS A 38 -1.42 -2.63 -11.01
N ILE A 39 -0.33 -1.98 -11.41
CA ILE A 39 0.87 -2.63 -11.97
C ILE A 39 1.97 -2.85 -10.92
N PHE A 40 1.62 -2.88 -9.64
CA PHE A 40 2.57 -3.21 -8.57
C PHE A 40 3.25 -4.56 -8.86
N GLY A 41 4.58 -4.62 -8.72
CA GLY A 41 5.40 -5.78 -9.11
C GLY A 41 5.61 -5.96 -10.63
N ASN A 42 4.84 -5.27 -11.46
CA ASN A 42 4.87 -5.35 -12.93
C ASN A 42 5.35 -4.03 -13.58
N GLY A 43 6.43 -3.45 -13.06
CA GLY A 43 7.02 -2.22 -13.59
C GLY A 43 6.55 -0.91 -12.95
N CYS A 44 5.82 -0.98 -11.82
CA CYS A 44 5.54 0.18 -10.98
C CYS A 44 6.85 0.78 -10.43
N LYS A 45 7.17 2.02 -10.82
CA LYS A 45 8.45 2.70 -10.56
C LYS A 45 8.66 3.26 -9.14
N GLY A 46 7.82 2.89 -8.17
CA GLY A 46 7.94 3.45 -6.82
C GLY A 46 7.60 4.94 -6.70
N VAL A 47 7.63 5.42 -5.46
CA VAL A 47 7.43 6.85 -5.12
C VAL A 47 8.75 7.59 -4.88
N GLU A 48 9.79 6.86 -4.47
CA GLU A 48 11.14 7.41 -4.27
C GLU A 48 12.02 7.14 -5.51
N ALA A 49 12.77 8.16 -5.93
CA ALA A 49 13.54 8.12 -7.17
C ALA A 49 14.65 7.07 -7.18
N ASP A 50 15.20 6.72 -6.01
CA ASP A 50 16.26 5.73 -5.82
C ASP A 50 15.73 4.32 -5.52
N GLN A 51 14.40 4.14 -5.43
CA GLN A 51 13.76 2.86 -5.06
C GLN A 51 12.73 2.45 -6.10
N SER A 52 13.14 2.45 -7.37
CA SER A 52 12.20 2.26 -8.46
C SER A 52 11.52 0.89 -8.49
N ASP A 53 12.10 -0.12 -7.86
CA ASP A 53 11.52 -1.46 -7.77
C ASP A 53 10.57 -1.67 -6.59
N ASN A 54 10.45 -0.68 -5.68
CA ASN A 54 9.73 -0.85 -4.43
C ASN A 54 8.24 -0.49 -4.53
N GLY A 55 7.81 0.10 -5.65
CA GLY A 55 6.41 0.48 -5.86
C GLY A 55 5.85 1.35 -4.72
N CYS A 56 4.55 1.23 -4.46
CA CYS A 56 3.90 1.87 -3.32
C CYS A 56 4.33 1.28 -1.96
N CYS A 57 5.10 0.19 -1.93
CA CYS A 57 5.58 -0.43 -0.69
C CYS A 57 6.69 0.36 0.02
N THR A 58 7.22 1.40 -0.62
CA THR A 58 8.31 2.23 -0.05
C THR A 58 7.94 2.80 1.33
N ASP A 59 6.70 3.26 1.50
CA ASP A 59 6.26 3.75 2.81
C ASP A 59 5.72 2.61 3.70
N GLY A 60 5.25 1.50 3.12
CA GLY A 60 4.46 0.49 3.82
C GLY A 60 2.96 0.69 3.55
N ALA A 61 2.15 -0.35 3.78
CA ALA A 61 0.71 -0.32 3.56
C ALA A 61 -0.03 0.02 4.86
N TYR A 62 -0.82 1.10 4.84
CA TYR A 62 -1.70 1.45 5.96
C TYR A 62 -2.89 0.50 6.01
N TYR A 63 -3.30 0.14 7.23
CA TYR A 63 -4.49 -0.66 7.44
C TYR A 63 -5.71 0.25 7.38
N SER A 64 -6.82 -0.24 6.83
CA SER A 64 -8.09 0.49 6.87
C SER A 64 -8.73 0.50 8.27
N GLY A 65 -8.20 -0.28 9.20
CA GLY A 65 -8.66 -0.40 10.58
C GLY A 65 -8.13 -1.66 11.27
N GLU A 66 -8.53 -1.88 12.52
CA GLU A 66 -8.06 -3.01 13.33
C GLU A 66 -8.44 -4.38 12.74
N GLU A 67 -9.61 -4.48 12.11
CA GLU A 67 -10.05 -5.72 11.44
C GLU A 67 -9.15 -6.09 10.26
N ASP A 68 -8.68 -5.07 9.52
CA ASP A 68 -7.76 -5.25 8.41
C ASP A 68 -6.38 -5.70 8.90
N GLU A 69 -5.85 -5.07 9.95
CA GLU A 69 -4.60 -5.48 10.59
C GLU A 69 -4.68 -6.93 11.09
N ALA A 70 -5.77 -7.30 11.75
CA ALA A 70 -6.00 -8.68 12.23
C ALA A 70 -6.06 -9.70 11.08
N ARG A 71 -6.72 -9.34 9.97
CA ARG A 71 -6.78 -10.17 8.77
C ARG A 71 -5.40 -10.35 8.14
N VAL A 72 -4.62 -9.29 8.02
CA VAL A 72 -3.25 -9.33 7.49
C VAL A 72 -2.36 -10.19 8.38
N LEU A 73 -2.40 -10.04 9.71
CA LEU A 73 -1.66 -10.88 10.66
C LEU A 73 -1.96 -12.38 10.48
N LYS A 74 -3.24 -12.72 10.32
CA LYS A 74 -3.68 -14.12 10.11
C LYS A 74 -3.16 -14.71 8.80
N VAL A 75 -3.11 -13.91 7.73
CA VAL A 75 -2.59 -14.36 6.43
C VAL A 75 -1.06 -14.45 6.46
N ALA A 76 -0.39 -13.46 7.07
CA ALA A 76 1.07 -13.41 7.21
C ALA A 76 1.63 -14.61 7.98
N ALA A 77 0.87 -15.14 8.96
CA ALA A 77 1.24 -16.35 9.69
C ALA A 77 1.35 -17.63 8.82
N ARG A 78 0.89 -17.58 7.57
CA ARG A 78 1.00 -18.69 6.61
C ARG A 78 2.24 -18.58 5.71
N LEU A 79 2.92 -17.44 5.73
CA LEU A 79 4.13 -17.24 4.95
C LEU A 79 5.27 -18.08 5.52
N THR A 80 6.22 -18.45 4.68
CA THR A 80 7.38 -19.28 5.06
C THR A 80 8.68 -18.57 4.68
N PRO A 81 9.83 -18.97 5.27
CA PRO A 81 11.13 -18.41 4.88
C PRO A 81 11.45 -18.56 3.39
N ALA A 82 10.86 -19.56 2.71
CA ALA A 82 11.09 -19.81 1.29
C ALA A 82 10.44 -18.75 0.37
N ILE A 83 9.42 -18.04 0.84
CA ILE A 83 8.66 -17.07 0.03
C ILE A 83 8.69 -15.65 0.60
N TRP A 84 9.21 -15.47 1.81
CA TRP A 84 9.27 -14.19 2.50
C TRP A 84 10.68 -13.91 3.00
N GLN A 85 11.36 -12.98 2.34
CA GLN A 85 12.75 -12.61 2.62
C GLN A 85 12.97 -12.20 4.09
N PHE A 86 12.03 -11.43 4.65
CA PHE A 86 12.12 -10.87 6.00
C PHE A 86 11.34 -11.68 7.05
N TYR A 87 11.23 -12.99 6.83
CA TYR A 87 10.47 -13.90 7.69
C TYR A 87 10.98 -13.87 9.14
N ASP A 88 12.30 -13.89 9.33
CA ASP A 88 12.93 -13.95 10.65
C ASP A 88 12.76 -12.63 11.41
N GLU A 89 12.87 -11.49 10.72
CA GLU A 89 12.65 -10.17 11.30
C GLU A 89 11.21 -10.01 11.79
N ALA A 90 10.25 -10.66 11.12
CA ALA A 90 8.84 -10.63 11.47
C ALA A 90 8.51 -11.51 12.68
N GLN A 91 9.39 -12.41 13.11
CA GLN A 91 9.08 -13.31 14.21
C GLN A 91 8.97 -12.57 15.56
N PRO A 92 8.08 -13.04 16.45
CA PRO A 92 8.00 -12.50 17.80
C PRO A 92 9.27 -12.78 18.60
N LYS A 93 9.67 -11.84 19.46
CA LYS A 93 10.81 -12.04 20.40
C LYS A 93 10.53 -13.08 21.49
N LYS A 94 9.25 -13.33 21.80
CA LYS A 94 8.81 -14.26 22.84
C LYS A 94 7.91 -15.32 22.21
N LYS A 95 7.99 -16.55 22.72
CA LYS A 95 7.12 -17.66 22.29
C LYS A 95 5.66 -17.26 22.52
N GLY A 96 4.84 -17.39 21.46
CA GLY A 96 3.41 -17.02 21.50
C GLY A 96 3.11 -15.53 21.27
N GLY A 97 4.11 -14.70 20.95
CA GLY A 97 3.88 -13.31 20.55
C GLY A 97 3.29 -13.19 19.13
N SER A 98 2.71 -12.04 18.82
CA SER A 98 2.26 -11.69 17.47
C SER A 98 3.43 -11.41 16.53
N LEU A 99 3.21 -11.62 15.23
CA LEU A 99 4.17 -11.23 14.21
C LEU A 99 4.44 -9.72 14.29
N LYS A 100 5.71 -9.37 14.16
CA LYS A 100 6.20 -7.99 14.17
C LYS A 100 6.12 -7.37 12.77
N ILE A 101 4.92 -7.37 12.21
CA ILE A 101 4.67 -6.87 10.85
C ILE A 101 4.08 -5.48 10.81
N SER A 102 3.78 -4.87 11.96
CA SER A 102 3.13 -3.56 12.04
C SER A 102 3.97 -2.54 12.79
N GLU A 103 3.84 -1.28 12.39
CA GLU A 103 4.37 -0.10 13.07
C GLU A 103 3.31 1.02 13.09
N THR A 104 3.64 2.10 13.79
CA THR A 104 2.82 3.32 13.77
C THR A 104 3.44 4.28 12.76
N GLY A 105 2.64 4.66 11.76
CA GLY A 105 3.01 5.58 10.69
C GLY A 105 2.83 7.04 11.05
N LEU A 106 2.65 7.85 10.00
CA LEU A 106 2.25 9.25 10.14
C LEU A 106 0.85 9.31 10.77
N ASP A 107 0.54 10.41 11.45
CA ASP A 107 -0.77 10.67 12.06
C ASP A 107 -1.26 9.64 13.08
N LYS A 108 -0.33 8.79 13.57
CA LYS A 108 -0.57 7.68 14.51
C LYS A 108 -1.34 6.50 13.92
N ASP A 109 -1.46 6.44 12.59
CA ASP A 109 -2.13 5.34 11.93
C ASP A 109 -1.30 4.07 11.94
N ARG A 110 -1.99 2.92 11.90
CA ARG A 110 -1.37 1.60 11.89
C ARG A 110 -1.04 1.19 10.46
N LYS A 111 0.16 0.69 10.24
CA LYS A 111 0.63 0.23 8.93
C LYS A 111 1.59 -0.93 9.04
N THR A 112 1.88 -1.57 7.92
CA THR A 112 2.94 -2.58 7.85
C THR A 112 4.31 -1.95 8.14
N ARG A 113 5.12 -2.63 8.95
CA ARG A 113 6.46 -2.22 9.38
C ARG A 113 7.41 -2.08 8.20
N LYS A 114 8.30 -1.09 8.26
CA LYS A 114 9.43 -0.97 7.33
C LYS A 114 10.68 -1.70 7.82
N VAL A 115 11.36 -2.34 6.89
CA VAL A 115 12.71 -2.92 7.04
C VAL A 115 13.49 -2.45 5.83
N ASP A 116 14.69 -1.90 6.02
CA ASP A 116 15.51 -1.35 4.92
C ASP A 116 14.71 -0.44 3.98
N ASN A 117 14.11 0.61 4.56
CA ASN A 117 13.37 1.68 3.87
C ASN A 117 12.18 1.24 3.01
N SER A 118 11.63 0.04 3.19
CA SER A 118 10.34 -0.33 2.57
C SER A 118 9.63 -1.41 3.37
N CYS A 119 8.38 -1.67 3.00
CA CYS A 119 7.52 -2.68 3.63
C CYS A 119 8.23 -4.01 3.85
N ILE A 120 7.99 -4.60 5.02
CA ILE A 120 8.47 -5.93 5.40
C ILE A 120 8.00 -7.05 4.45
N PHE A 121 6.88 -6.88 3.75
CA PHE A 121 6.35 -7.88 2.81
C PHE A 121 6.95 -7.79 1.40
N LEU A 122 7.69 -6.74 1.08
CA LEU A 122 8.30 -6.58 -0.22
C LEU A 122 9.63 -7.36 -0.27
N ASN A 123 9.68 -8.48 -1.00
CA ASN A 123 10.96 -9.10 -1.33
C ASN A 123 11.73 -8.18 -2.29
N ARG A 124 12.95 -7.81 -1.93
CA ARG A 124 13.79 -6.91 -2.72
C ARG A 124 14.34 -7.63 -3.94
N LYS A 125 14.52 -6.89 -5.04
CA LYS A 125 15.37 -7.36 -6.13
C LYS A 125 16.83 -7.27 -5.66
N GLY A 126 17.56 -8.37 -5.82
CA GLY A 126 18.99 -8.45 -5.49
C GLY A 126 19.85 -7.67 -6.47
#